data_AF-A0A961Q172-F1
#
_entry.id   AF-A0A961Q172-F1
#
_cell.length_a   1.000
_cell.length_b   1.000
_cell.length_c   1.000
_cell.angle_alpha   90.00
_cell.angle_beta   90.00
_cell.angle_gamma   90.00
#
_symmetry.space_group_name_H-M   'P 1'
#
loop_
_entity.id
_entity.type
_entity.pdbx_description
1 polymer ?
#
loop_
_entity_poly.entity_id
_entity_poly.type
_entity_poly.pdbx_seq_one_letter_code
_entity_poly.pdbx_strand_id
1 'polypeptide(L)' 'GQLGWLAGYCHPIRFNTLAAEGKVPQDLLDRLPPAAAYERAVFPTLEEQSAMKEVITGGWDSVVGANVQ' A
#
# COMPACT_ATOMS: atom_id res chain seq x y z
N GLY A 1 -11.61 -11.73 4.06
CA GLY A 1 -11.51 -11.39 2.63
C GLY A 1 -11.01 -9.95 2.44
N GLN A 2 -10.88 -9.45 1.22
CA GLN A 2 -10.36 -8.09 0.93
C GLN A 2 -11.14 -6.97 1.67
N LEU A 3 -12.45 -7.13 1.86
CA LEU A 3 -13.28 -6.21 2.66
C LEU A 3 -12.91 -6.15 4.15
N GLY A 4 -12.36 -7.23 4.71
CA GLY A 4 -11.87 -7.23 6.10
C GLY A 4 -10.62 -6.37 6.27
N TRP A 5 -9.74 -6.35 5.26
CA TRP A 5 -8.59 -5.45 5.23
C TRP A 5 -9.04 -3.99 5.16
N LEU A 6 -10.07 -3.68 4.35
CA LEU A 6 -10.70 -2.36 4.30
C LEU A 6 -11.29 -1.93 5.64
N ALA A 7 -11.99 -2.84 6.33
CA ALA A 7 -12.54 -2.55 7.66
C ALA A 7 -11.46 -2.28 8.71
N GLY A 8 -10.28 -2.86 8.54
CA GLY A 8 -9.06 -2.57 9.32
C GLY A 8 -8.29 -1.34 8.84
N TYR A 9 -8.87 -0.52 7.94
CA TYR A 9 -8.24 0.66 7.33
C TYR A 9 -7.02 0.39 6.46
N CYS A 10 -6.79 -0.87 6.06
CA CYS A 10 -5.78 -1.21 5.06
C CYS A 10 -6.33 -0.99 3.64
N HIS A 11 -5.45 -0.67 2.70
CA HIS A 11 -5.80 -0.58 1.28
C HIS A 11 -5.50 -1.92 0.57
N PRO A 12 -6.52 -2.74 0.26
CA PRO A 12 -6.31 -4.05 -0.35
C PRO A 12 -5.75 -3.95 -1.78
N ILE A 13 -4.95 -4.93 -2.19
CA ILE A 13 -4.39 -5.00 -3.55
C ILE A 13 -5.45 -4.99 -4.65
N ARG A 14 -6.66 -5.49 -4.36
CA ARG A 14 -7.80 -5.49 -5.29
C ARG A 14 -8.77 -4.33 -5.09
N PHE A 15 -8.40 -3.30 -4.33
CA PHE A 15 -9.29 -2.18 -4.01
C PHE A 15 -9.90 -1.57 -5.27
N ASN A 16 -9.08 -1.23 -6.28
CA ASN A 16 -9.55 -0.62 -7.52
C ASN A 16 -10.57 -1.49 -8.25
N THR A 17 -10.34 -2.81 -8.31
CA THR A 17 -11.30 -3.75 -8.89
C THR A 17 -12.60 -3.80 -8.09
N LEU A 18 -12.53 -3.86 -6.76
CA LEU A 18 -13.71 -3.90 -5.90
C LEU A 18 -14.51 -2.60 -5.98
N ALA A 19 -13.84 -1.45 -6.05
CA ALA A 19 -14.47 -0.15 -6.20
C ALA A 19 -15.16 -0.02 -7.56
N ALA A 20 -14.48 -0.41 -8.65
CA ALA A 20 -15.05 -0.40 -9.99
C ALA A 20 -16.24 -1.36 -10.14
N GLU A 21 -16.21 -2.51 -9.45
CA GLU A 21 -17.30 -3.48 -9.41
C GLU A 21 -18.42 -3.10 -8.40
N GLY A 22 -18.31 -1.98 -7.68
CA GLY A 22 -19.30 -1.55 -6.68
C GLY A 22 -19.43 -2.48 -5.47
N LYS A 23 -18.38 -3.26 -5.17
CA LYS A 23 -18.35 -4.26 -4.09
C LYS A 23 -17.83 -3.72 -2.77
N VAL A 24 -17.43 -2.44 -2.71
CA VAL A 24 -17.02 -1.79 -1.47
C VAL A 24 -18.25 -1.12 -0.83
N PRO A 25 -18.66 -1.53 0.38
CA PRO A 25 -19.73 -0.86 1.12
C PRO A 25 -19.47 0.65 1.30
N GLN A 26 -20.50 1.47 1.15
CA GLN A 26 -20.38 2.93 1.20
C GLN A 26 -19.92 3.43 2.58
N ASP A 27 -20.39 2.80 3.65
CA ASP A 27 -19.98 3.10 5.02
C ASP A 27 -18.47 2.88 5.27
N LEU A 28 -17.85 1.95 4.53
CA LEU A 28 -16.41 1.78 4.53
C LEU A 28 -15.71 2.85 3.71
N LEU A 29 -16.24 3.21 2.54
CA LEU A 29 -15.68 4.29 1.71
C LEU A 29 -15.65 5.63 2.45
N ASP A 30 -16.72 5.95 3.18
CA ASP A 30 -16.86 7.19 3.93
C ASP A 30 -15.86 7.30 5.10
N ARG A 31 -15.31 6.18 5.56
CA ARG A 31 -14.33 6.10 6.65
C ARG A 31 -12.88 6.08 6.17
N LEU A 32 -12.65 6.02 4.85
CA LEU A 32 -11.31 5.93 4.27
C LEU A 32 -10.80 7.31 3.84
N PRO A 33 -9.47 7.49 3.76
CA PRO A 33 -8.89 8.68 3.15
C PRO A 33 -9.34 8.84 1.69
N PRO A 34 -9.31 10.06 1.14
CA PRO A 34 -9.73 10.32 -0.24
C PRO A 34 -9.04 9.37 -1.25
N ALA A 35 -9.84 8.74 -2.10
CA ALA A 35 -9.36 7.75 -3.09
C ALA A 35 -8.26 8.30 -4.01
N ALA A 36 -8.28 9.61 -4.29
CA ALA A 36 -7.27 10.30 -5.10
C ALA A 36 -5.84 10.10 -4.58
N ALA A 37 -5.64 9.90 -3.27
CA ALA A 37 -4.32 9.62 -2.69
C ALA A 37 -3.73 8.28 -3.16
N TYR A 38 -4.58 7.35 -3.60
CA TYR A 38 -4.20 5.98 -3.96
C TYR A 38 -4.09 5.75 -5.48
N GLU A 39 -4.52 6.69 -6.32
CA GLU A 39 -4.43 6.58 -7.79
C GLU A 39 -3.00 6.39 -8.30
N ARG A 40 -2.03 6.93 -7.56
CA ARG A 40 -0.59 6.83 -7.86
C ARG A 40 0.12 5.70 -7.13
N ALA A 41 -0.60 4.89 -6.35
CA ALA A 41 0.01 3.79 -5.63
C ALA A 41 0.50 2.73 -6.63
N VAL A 42 1.79 2.42 -6.57
CA VAL A 42 2.42 1.38 -7.40
C VAL A 42 2.67 0.15 -6.53
N PHE A 43 2.24 -1.00 -7.03
CA PHE A 43 2.57 -2.30 -6.43
C PHE A 43 3.69 -2.93 -7.27
N PRO A 44 4.94 -2.96 -6.77
CA PRO A 44 6.05 -3.52 -7.53
C PRO A 44 5.90 -5.03 -7.72
N THR A 45 6.40 -5.54 -8.82
CA THR A 45 6.51 -6.97 -9.09
C THR A 45 7.44 -7.66 -8.08
N LEU A 46 7.38 -8.99 -8.01
CA LEU A 46 8.25 -9.76 -7.10
C LEU A 46 9.74 -9.59 -7.44
N GLU A 47 10.08 -9.48 -8.72
CA GLU A 47 11.46 -9.23 -9.17
C GLU A 47 11.92 -7.83 -8.75
N GLU A 48 11.10 -6.78 -8.97
CA GLU A 48 11.42 -5.42 -8.53
C GLU A 48 11.60 -5.34 -7.02
N GLN A 49 10.72 -5.97 -6.23
CA GLN A 49 10.84 -6.03 -4.78
C GLN A 49 12.15 -6.71 -4.34
N SER A 50 12.54 -7.79 -5.02
CA SER A 50 13.77 -8.54 -4.69
C SER A 50 15.01 -7.71 -4.96
N ALA A 51 15.08 -7.06 -6.12
CA ALA A 51 16.19 -6.18 -6.50
C ALA A 51 16.28 -4.95 -5.57
N MET A 52 15.14 -4.31 -5.27
CA MET A 52 15.10 -3.13 -4.39
C MET A 52 15.51 -3.48 -2.95
N LYS A 53 15.12 -4.65 -2.44
CA LYS A 53 15.43 -5.08 -1.07
C LYS A 53 16.94 -5.11 -0.81
N GLU A 54 17.72 -5.64 -1.76
CA GLU A 54 19.18 -5.72 -1.62
C GLU A 54 19.80 -4.32 -1.56
N VAL A 55 19.43 -3.45 -2.50
CA VAL A 55 19.94 -2.08 -2.58
C VAL A 55 19.55 -1.26 -1.34
N ILE A 56 18.28 -1.32 -0.94
CA ILE A 56 17.77 -0.54 0.19
C ILE A 56 18.45 -1.00 1.48
N THR A 57 18.49 -2.30 1.76
CA THR A 57 19.07 -2.82 3.01
C THR A 57 20.55 -2.44 3.14
N GLY A 58 21.33 -2.51 2.04
CA GLY A 58 22.74 -2.13 2.06
C GLY A 58 22.99 -0.63 2.14
N GLY A 59 22.10 0.20 1.58
CA GLY A 59 22.25 1.65 1.51
C GLY A 59 21.58 2.44 2.64
N TRP A 60 20.65 1.82 3.37
CA TRP A 60 19.77 2.53 4.31
C TRP A 60 20.55 3.28 5.40
N ASP A 61 21.48 2.61 6.06
CA ASP A 61 22.24 3.19 7.18
C ASP A 61 23.07 4.40 6.74
N SER A 62 23.61 4.35 5.51
CA SER A 62 24.41 5.44 4.93
C SER A 62 23.57 6.65 4.52
N VAL A 63 22.37 6.40 3.97
CA VAL A 63 21.50 7.46 3.42
C VAL A 63 20.63 8.12 4.49
N VAL A 64 20.04 7.32 5.38
CA VAL A 64 19.11 7.82 6.41
C VAL A 64 19.87 8.26 7.66
N GLY A 65 21.03 7.67 7.94
CA GLY A 65 21.92 8.14 9.00
C GLY A 65 21.28 8.14 10.39
N ALA A 66 20.33 7.24 10.66
CA ALA A 66 19.72 7.10 11.97
C ALA A 66 20.72 6.43 12.94
N ASN A 67 21.69 7.21 13.42
CA ASN A 67 22.49 6.84 14.60
C ASN A 67 21.51 6.68 15.76
N VAL A 68 21.16 5.44 16.10
CA VAL A 68 20.51 5.13 17.38
C VAL A 68 21.61 5.09 18.43
N GLN A 69 21.60 6.05 19.35
CA GLN A 69 22.40 6.05 20.57
C GLN A 69 21.68 5.27 21.68
#